data_AF-A0A349W1G8-F1
#
_entry.id   AF-A0A349W1G8-F1
#
_cell.length_a   1.000
_cell.length_b   1.000
_cell.length_c   1.000
_cell.angle_alpha   90.00
_cell.angle_beta   90.00
_cell.angle_gamma   90.00
#
_symmetry.space_group_name_H-M   'P 1'
#
loop_
_entity.id
_entity.type
_entity.pdbx_description
1 polymer ?
#
loop_
_entity_poly.entity_id
_entity_poly.type
_entity_poly.pdbx_seq_one_letter_code
_entity_poly.pdbx_strand_id
1 'polypeptide(L)'
;MQTEMRLRGLKFRYLISDDPSVLLKARSTIQEGRHLLIFADGNSGVSESRHKKVAIDFLANRIYVRTGIGLLAYLLKVPVVPLSHRIMDERYRLSYGAPIVRDKNEQREFFISRCMQGLYNFLAIEIDDQPWKWECWGYLHEMNCYDIVAYTAELAHKDKEQTCIKLKLNGRKGCFNRKYFCYKFL
;
A
#
# COMPACT_ATOMS: atom_id res chain seq x y z
N MET A 1 3.41 19.40 -13.05
CA MET A 1 2.88 19.30 -11.66
C MET A 1 3.41 20.39 -10.72
N GLN A 2 4.71 20.45 -10.35
CA GLN A 2 5.22 21.42 -9.36
C GLN A 2 5.05 22.89 -9.77
N THR A 3 5.31 23.21 -11.05
CA THR A 3 5.16 24.56 -11.61
C THR A 3 3.71 25.02 -11.63
N GLU A 4 2.79 24.11 -11.95
CA GLU A 4 1.36 24.37 -12.10
C GLU A 4 0.64 24.56 -10.75
N MET A 5 1.09 23.85 -9.71
CA MET A 5 0.59 24.05 -8.35
C MET A 5 1.08 25.37 -7.73
N ARG A 6 2.34 25.76 -8.00
CA ARG A 6 2.88 27.08 -7.59
C ARG A 6 2.11 28.25 -8.24
N LEU A 7 1.72 28.11 -9.51
CA LEU A 7 0.94 29.12 -10.24
C LEU A 7 -0.44 29.40 -9.60
N ARG A 8 -1.01 28.45 -8.85
CA ARG A 8 -2.29 28.61 -8.14
C ARG A 8 -2.14 29.01 -6.66
N GLY A 9 -0.93 29.38 -6.22
CA GLY A 9 -0.65 29.77 -4.83
C GLY A 9 -0.68 28.60 -3.82
N LEU A 10 -0.79 27.36 -4.30
CA LEU A 10 -0.86 26.18 -3.43
C LEU A 10 0.55 25.77 -2.98
N LYS A 11 0.81 25.86 -1.67
CA LYS A 11 2.05 25.36 -1.06
C LYS A 11 1.87 23.88 -0.71
N PHE A 12 2.81 23.02 -1.09
CA PHE A 12 2.93 21.65 -0.59
C PHE A 12 4.27 21.47 0.11
N ARG A 13 4.34 20.54 1.07
CA ARG A 13 5.56 20.20 1.82
C ARG A 13 5.78 18.70 1.67
N TYR A 14 6.97 18.31 1.20
CA TYR A 14 7.34 16.91 1.18
C TYR A 14 7.85 16.48 2.55
N LEU A 15 7.36 15.33 3.01
CA LEU A 15 7.84 14.63 4.19
C LEU A 15 8.46 13.32 3.71
N ILE A 16 9.71 13.06 4.10
CA ILE A 16 10.43 11.83 3.74
C ILE A 16 10.20 10.81 4.85
N SER A 17 9.77 9.60 4.52
CA SER A 17 9.41 8.55 5.49
C SER A 17 10.56 8.13 6.40
N ASP A 18 11.79 8.20 5.89
CA ASP A 18 13.01 7.77 6.60
C ASP A 18 13.59 8.89 7.48
N ASP A 19 13.00 10.08 7.47
CA ASP A 19 13.37 11.18 8.35
C ASP A 19 12.89 10.89 9.78
N PRO A 20 13.77 10.82 10.79
CA PRO A 20 13.38 10.59 12.18
C PRO A 20 12.38 11.63 12.73
N SER A 21 12.35 12.84 12.14
CA SER A 21 11.45 13.92 12.51
C SER A 21 10.10 13.90 11.78
N VAL A 22 9.87 12.92 10.89
CA VAL A 22 8.67 12.86 10.04
C VAL A 22 7.36 12.92 10.83
N LEU A 23 7.31 12.28 12.01
CA LEU A 23 6.15 12.28 12.89
C LEU A 23 5.86 13.68 13.44
N LEU A 24 6.89 14.43 13.86
CA LEU A 24 6.74 15.81 14.33
C LEU A 24 6.27 16.74 13.20
N LYS A 25 6.84 16.55 12.00
CA LYS A 25 6.43 17.32 10.81
C LYS A 25 4.99 17.01 10.39
N ALA A 26 4.57 15.75 10.47
CA ALA A 26 3.19 15.34 10.22
C ALA A 26 2.24 15.97 11.25
N ARG A 27 2.59 15.93 12.54
CA ARG A 27 1.81 16.58 13.61
C ARG A 27 1.64 18.08 13.37
N SER A 28 2.72 18.79 13.09
CA SER A 28 2.68 20.23 12.78
C SER A 28 1.79 20.50 11.56
N THR A 29 1.87 19.68 10.52
CA THR A 29 1.05 19.82 9.31
C THR A 29 -0.45 19.67 9.61
N ILE A 30 -0.82 18.69 10.44
CA ILE A 30 -2.22 18.50 10.87
C ILE A 30 -2.68 19.67 11.75
N GLN A 31 -1.85 20.16 12.67
CA GLN A 31 -2.17 21.31 13.54
C GLN A 31 -2.34 22.61 12.77
N GLU A 32 -1.66 22.77 11.63
CA GLU A 32 -1.85 23.87 10.67
C GLU A 32 -3.16 23.75 9.87
N GLY A 33 -4.00 22.72 10.12
CA GLY A 33 -5.27 22.50 9.41
C GLY A 33 -5.10 21.93 8.01
N ARG A 34 -3.98 21.25 7.72
CA ARG A 34 -3.64 20.76 6.37
C ARG A 34 -3.82 19.25 6.28
N HIS A 35 -4.14 18.77 5.09
CA HIS A 35 -4.18 17.34 4.78
C HIS A 35 -2.76 16.78 4.59
N LEU A 36 -2.58 15.52 4.96
CA LEU A 36 -1.39 14.74 4.66
C LEU A 36 -1.74 13.66 3.62
N LEU A 37 -1.09 13.70 2.47
CA LEU A 37 -1.19 12.67 1.44
C LEU A 37 -0.02 11.69 1.61
N ILE A 38 -0.33 10.39 1.72
CA ILE A 38 0.65 9.32 1.94
C ILE A 38 0.44 8.24 0.88
N PHE A 39 1.52 7.80 0.23
CA PHE A 39 1.51 6.60 -0.60
C PHE A 39 1.54 5.36 0.30
N ALA A 40 0.41 4.64 0.34
CA ALA A 40 0.19 3.55 1.30
C ALA A 40 0.93 2.24 0.97
N ASP A 41 1.42 2.15 -0.26
CA ASP A 41 2.12 1.02 -0.83
C ASP A 41 3.66 1.13 -0.72
N GLY A 42 4.15 2.27 -0.20
CA GLY A 42 5.54 2.47 0.17
C GLY A 42 5.95 1.57 1.34
N ASN A 43 6.75 0.55 1.04
CA ASN A 43 7.33 -0.36 2.04
C ASN A 43 8.82 -0.08 2.32
N SER A 44 9.36 1.03 1.80
CA SER A 44 10.75 1.49 1.99
C SER A 44 11.10 1.78 3.46
N GLY A 45 12.39 1.66 3.81
CA GLY A 45 12.97 2.02 5.12
C GLY A 45 13.86 0.94 5.76
N VAL A 46 14.74 1.37 6.68
CA VAL A 46 15.98 0.70 7.17
C VAL A 46 15.80 -0.64 7.94
N SER A 47 14.57 -1.13 8.19
CA SER A 47 14.41 -2.41 8.91
C SER A 47 13.34 -3.32 8.31
N GLU A 48 13.76 -4.51 7.89
CA GLU A 48 12.92 -5.61 7.38
C GLU A 48 12.14 -6.37 8.46
N SER A 49 12.26 -5.97 9.74
CA SER A 49 11.67 -6.73 10.84
C SER A 49 10.14 -6.86 10.68
N ARG A 50 9.68 -8.12 10.59
CA ARG A 50 8.26 -8.51 10.51
C ARG A 50 7.43 -7.95 11.68
N HIS A 51 8.07 -7.66 12.82
CA HIS A 51 7.42 -7.06 14.00
C HIS A 51 6.87 -5.64 13.79
N LYS A 52 7.36 -4.91 12.78
CA LYS A 52 6.84 -3.58 12.42
C LYS A 52 5.77 -3.62 11.34
N LYS A 53 5.39 -4.83 10.92
CA LYS A 53 4.37 -5.07 9.91
C LYS A 53 3.14 -5.69 10.55
N VAL A 54 2.00 -5.48 9.91
CA VAL A 54 0.76 -6.18 10.21
C VAL A 54 0.42 -7.07 9.02
N ALA A 55 -0.05 -8.28 9.29
CA ALA A 55 -0.59 -9.16 8.27
C ALA A 55 -1.98 -8.66 7.87
N ILE A 56 -2.24 -8.64 6.57
CA ILE A 56 -3.52 -8.25 6.00
C ILE A 56 -3.95 -9.27 4.94
N ASP A 57 -5.25 -9.53 4.87
CA ASP A 57 -5.83 -10.29 3.77
C ASP A 57 -5.84 -9.41 2.51
N PHE A 58 -5.32 -9.92 1.39
CA PHE A 58 -5.18 -9.16 0.16
C PHE A 58 -5.26 -10.08 -1.07
N LEU A 59 -6.30 -9.85 -1.89
CA LEU A 59 -6.67 -10.73 -2.99
C LEU A 59 -6.80 -12.19 -2.51
N ALA A 60 -6.10 -13.14 -3.13
CA ALA A 60 -6.19 -14.56 -2.78
C ALA A 60 -5.19 -14.99 -1.68
N ASN A 61 -4.46 -14.07 -1.06
CA ASN A 61 -3.43 -14.41 -0.07
C ASN A 61 -3.33 -13.35 1.04
N ARG A 62 -2.30 -13.46 1.88
CA ARG A 62 -1.92 -12.49 2.90
C ARG A 62 -0.61 -11.79 2.54
N ILE A 63 -0.55 -10.51 2.84
CA ILE A 63 0.69 -9.73 2.75
C ILE A 63 1.00 -9.05 4.08
N TYR A 64 2.25 -8.64 4.26
CA TYR A 64 2.76 -7.95 5.43
C TYR A 64 3.07 -6.50 5.06
N VAL A 65 2.39 -5.56 5.72
CA VAL A 65 2.47 -4.14 5.39
C VAL A 65 2.88 -3.30 6.59
N ARG A 66 3.55 -2.18 6.32
CA ARG A 66 3.99 -1.26 7.37
C ARG A 66 2.82 -0.65 8.12
N THR A 67 3.00 -0.46 9.42
CA THR A 67 1.99 0.06 10.35
C THR A 67 1.94 1.59 10.42
N GLY A 68 2.84 2.29 9.73
CA GLY A 68 3.11 3.72 9.92
C GLY A 68 1.89 4.62 9.74
N ILE A 69 1.03 4.35 8.75
CA ILE A 69 -0.18 5.14 8.50
C ILE A 69 -1.18 4.99 9.64
N GLY A 70 -1.48 3.74 10.03
CA GLY A 70 -2.34 3.47 11.19
C GLY A 70 -1.78 4.07 12.47
N LEU A 71 -0.47 3.99 12.69
CA LEU A 71 0.17 4.57 13.87
C LEU A 71 0.04 6.10 13.88
N LEU A 72 0.32 6.76 12.75
CA LEU A 72 0.17 8.21 12.60
C LEU A 72 -1.27 8.65 12.90
N ALA A 73 -2.25 7.99 12.28
CA ALA A 73 -3.66 8.30 12.46
C ALA A 73 -4.12 8.09 13.91
N TYR A 74 -3.65 7.02 14.57
CA TYR A 74 -3.94 6.75 15.97
C TYR A 74 -3.42 7.86 16.89
N LEU A 75 -2.14 8.24 16.72
CA LEU A 75 -1.48 9.24 17.57
C LEU A 75 -2.04 10.64 17.35
N LEU A 76 -2.34 10.99 16.10
CA LEU A 76 -2.83 12.31 15.73
C LEU A 76 -4.36 12.44 15.84
N LYS A 77 -5.07 11.34 16.08
CA LYS A 77 -6.54 11.27 16.17
C LYS A 77 -7.23 11.84 14.92
N VAL A 78 -6.71 11.51 13.75
CA VAL A 78 -7.25 11.95 12.46
C VAL A 78 -7.82 10.77 11.66
N PRO A 79 -8.86 10.98 10.86
CA PRO A 79 -9.38 9.95 9.97
C PRO A 79 -8.37 9.65 8.84
N VAL A 80 -8.38 8.41 8.36
CA VAL A 80 -7.67 8.01 7.14
C VAL A 80 -8.69 7.78 6.03
N VAL A 81 -8.50 8.41 4.87
CA VAL A 81 -9.37 8.22 3.70
C VAL A 81 -8.55 7.57 2.60
N PRO A 82 -8.84 6.31 2.20
CA PRO A 82 -8.17 5.70 1.06
C PRO A 82 -8.56 6.41 -0.23
N LEU A 83 -7.58 6.61 -1.11
CA LEU A 83 -7.71 7.32 -2.37
C LEU A 83 -7.00 6.56 -3.48
N SER A 84 -7.63 6.45 -4.63
CA SER A 84 -7.04 5.97 -5.87
C SER A 84 -7.37 6.92 -7.02
N HIS A 85 -6.72 6.70 -8.15
CA HIS A 85 -7.07 7.40 -9.38
C HIS A 85 -7.01 6.46 -10.57
N ARG A 86 -7.77 6.81 -11.61
CA ARG A 86 -7.68 6.20 -12.94
C ARG A 86 -7.74 7.27 -14.00
N ILE A 87 -7.06 7.03 -15.11
CA ILE A 87 -7.14 7.89 -16.30
C ILE A 87 -8.22 7.30 -17.22
N MET A 88 -9.22 8.10 -17.56
CA MET A 88 -10.28 7.76 -18.50
C MET A 88 -10.51 8.98 -19.41
N ASP A 89 -10.49 8.78 -20.73
CA ASP A 89 -10.70 9.85 -21.72
C ASP A 89 -9.81 11.08 -21.46
N GLU A 90 -8.52 10.84 -21.21
CA GLU A 90 -7.51 11.87 -20.87
C GLU A 90 -7.80 12.66 -19.57
N ARG A 91 -8.75 12.21 -18.76
CA ARG A 91 -9.12 12.82 -17.48
C ARG A 91 -8.81 11.92 -16.30
N TYR A 92 -8.36 12.52 -15.20
CA TYR A 92 -8.22 11.84 -13.93
C TYR A 92 -9.58 11.71 -13.25
N ARG A 93 -9.99 10.48 -12.92
CA ARG A 93 -11.09 10.19 -12.01
C ARG A 93 -10.51 9.70 -10.70
N LEU A 94 -10.89 10.37 -9.61
CA LEU A 94 -10.53 9.98 -8.25
C LEU A 94 -11.63 9.11 -7.66
N SER A 95 -11.23 8.00 -7.04
CA SER A 95 -12.10 7.20 -6.18
C SER A 95 -11.62 7.36 -4.75
N TYR A 96 -12.55 7.39 -3.80
CA TYR A 96 -12.24 7.42 -2.38
C TYR A 96 -13.12 6.43 -1.63
N GLY A 97 -12.57 5.80 -0.60
CA GLY A 97 -13.33 4.91 0.28
C GLY A 97 -13.89 5.64 1.50
N ALA A 98 -14.58 4.89 2.35
CA ALA A 98 -15.10 5.41 3.61
C ALA A 98 -13.96 5.86 4.54
N PRO A 99 -14.12 6.95 5.29
CA PRO A 99 -13.16 7.35 6.31
C PRO A 99 -13.00 6.27 7.38
N ILE A 100 -11.75 5.91 7.65
CA ILE A 100 -11.35 5.01 8.72
C ILE A 100 -11.07 5.86 9.95
N VAL A 101 -11.98 5.81 10.92
CA VAL A 101 -11.88 6.57 12.19
C VAL A 101 -11.62 5.60 13.33
N ARG A 102 -10.80 6.02 14.30
CA ARG A 102 -10.55 5.27 15.53
C ARG A 102 -11.76 5.36 16.47
N ASP A 103 -12.17 4.23 17.06
CA ASP A 103 -13.20 4.27 18.09
C ASP A 103 -12.64 4.82 19.42
N LYS A 104 -13.49 5.39 20.29
CA LYS A 104 -13.05 6.08 21.52
C LYS A 104 -12.11 5.24 22.39
N ASN A 105 -12.42 3.95 22.52
CA ASN A 105 -11.73 3.01 23.43
C ASN A 105 -10.97 1.92 22.68
N GLU A 106 -10.73 2.09 21.37
CA GLU A 106 -9.99 1.11 20.57
C GLU A 106 -8.51 1.10 20.97
N GLN A 107 -7.97 -0.09 21.23
CA GLN A 107 -6.53 -0.23 21.45
C GLN A 107 -5.76 0.05 20.16
N ARG A 108 -4.54 0.55 20.32
CA ARG A 108 -3.68 0.99 19.21
C ARG A 108 -3.47 -0.09 18.16
N GLU A 109 -3.17 -1.30 18.60
CA GLU A 109 -2.83 -2.42 17.73
C GLU A 109 -4.04 -2.86 16.89
N PHE A 110 -5.24 -2.87 17.48
CA PHE A 110 -6.49 -3.16 16.77
C PHE A 110 -6.81 -2.09 15.73
N PHE A 111 -6.71 -0.81 16.09
CA PHE A 111 -6.91 0.27 15.13
C PHE A 111 -5.92 0.20 13.97
N ILE A 112 -4.63 -0.02 14.25
CA ILE A 112 -3.60 -0.13 13.22
C ILE A 112 -3.94 -1.27 12.24
N SER A 113 -4.26 -2.45 12.76
CA SER A 113 -4.62 -3.61 11.93
C SER A 113 -5.85 -3.33 11.07
N ARG A 114 -6.94 -2.84 11.68
CA ARG A 114 -8.18 -2.50 10.96
C ARG A 114 -7.96 -1.39 9.93
N CYS A 115 -7.17 -0.38 10.26
CA CYS A 115 -6.85 0.72 9.36
C CYS A 115 -6.07 0.23 8.13
N MET A 116 -5.01 -0.54 8.35
CA MET A 116 -4.22 -1.07 7.24
C MET A 116 -5.04 -2.07 6.40
N GLN A 117 -5.86 -2.92 7.03
CA GLN A 117 -6.77 -3.81 6.33
C GLN A 117 -7.76 -3.02 5.46
N GLY A 118 -8.34 -1.93 5.98
CA GLY A 118 -9.27 -1.09 5.22
C GLY A 118 -8.63 -0.43 4.00
N LEU A 119 -7.40 0.07 4.13
CA LEU A 119 -6.64 0.65 3.01
C LEU A 119 -6.38 -0.39 1.91
N TYR A 120 -5.97 -1.60 2.29
CA TYR A 120 -5.64 -2.64 1.32
C TYR A 120 -6.86 -3.38 0.78
N ASN A 121 -7.99 -3.42 1.51
CA ASN A 121 -9.27 -3.84 0.96
C ASN A 121 -9.72 -2.89 -0.17
N PHE A 122 -9.57 -1.57 0.06
CA PHE A 122 -9.86 -0.58 -0.98
C PHE A 122 -8.95 -0.78 -2.19
N LEU A 123 -7.64 -0.94 -1.99
CA LEU A 123 -6.71 -1.25 -3.08
C LEU A 123 -7.10 -2.54 -3.83
N ALA A 124 -7.44 -3.60 -3.10
CA ALA A 124 -7.83 -4.88 -3.69
C ALA A 124 -9.05 -4.73 -4.60
N ILE A 125 -10.06 -3.95 -4.18
CA ILE A 125 -11.23 -3.63 -5.02
C ILE A 125 -10.81 -2.88 -6.28
N GLU A 126 -9.93 -1.88 -6.15
CA GLU A 126 -9.51 -1.04 -7.29
C GLU A 126 -8.67 -1.78 -8.33
N ILE A 127 -8.07 -2.93 -7.98
CA ILE A 127 -7.21 -3.71 -8.87
C ILE A 127 -7.68 -5.16 -9.11
N ASP A 128 -8.82 -5.60 -8.58
CA ASP A 128 -9.19 -7.04 -8.64
C ASP A 128 -9.35 -7.56 -10.08
N ASP A 129 -9.89 -6.72 -10.96
CA ASP A 129 -10.09 -7.02 -12.38
C ASP A 129 -8.77 -6.95 -13.17
N GLN A 130 -7.87 -6.06 -12.75
CA GLN A 130 -6.58 -5.82 -13.38
C GLN A 130 -5.44 -5.78 -12.36
N PRO A 131 -5.11 -6.92 -11.71
CA PRO A 131 -4.14 -6.95 -10.61
C PRO A 131 -2.80 -6.35 -11.03
N TRP A 132 -2.41 -6.52 -12.29
CA TRP A 132 -1.15 -6.03 -12.84
C TRP A 132 -0.92 -4.51 -12.75
N LYS A 133 -1.95 -3.71 -12.53
CA LYS A 133 -1.85 -2.25 -12.44
C LYS A 133 -1.06 -1.76 -11.22
N TRP A 134 -0.98 -2.55 -10.16
CA TRP A 134 -0.25 -2.14 -8.97
C TRP A 134 1.26 -2.33 -9.18
N GLU A 135 2.04 -1.26 -9.21
CA GLU A 135 3.47 -1.33 -9.53
C GLU A 135 4.28 -2.15 -8.52
N CYS A 136 3.83 -2.20 -7.26
CA CYS A 136 4.58 -2.80 -6.16
C CYS A 136 4.86 -4.28 -6.31
N TRP A 137 4.13 -5.00 -7.16
CA TRP A 137 4.37 -6.41 -7.43
C TRP A 137 5.83 -6.73 -7.73
N GLY A 138 6.52 -5.83 -8.43
CA GLY A 138 7.91 -6.01 -8.83
C GLY A 138 8.88 -6.18 -7.65
N TYR A 139 8.56 -5.64 -6.47
CA TYR A 139 9.50 -5.54 -5.35
C TYR A 139 8.94 -6.02 -4.00
N LEU A 140 7.68 -6.48 -3.93
CA LEU A 140 7.13 -7.09 -2.70
C LEU A 140 7.99 -8.25 -2.15
N HIS A 141 8.62 -9.02 -3.04
CA HIS A 141 9.42 -10.18 -2.68
C HIS A 141 10.74 -9.76 -2.00
N GLU A 142 11.37 -8.70 -2.52
CA GLU A 142 12.59 -8.11 -1.95
C GLU A 142 12.35 -7.56 -0.55
N MET A 143 11.11 -7.11 -0.28
CA MET A 143 10.75 -6.50 0.99
C MET A 143 10.24 -7.50 2.02
N ASN A 144 10.26 -8.81 1.75
CA ASN A 144 9.69 -9.83 2.65
C ASN A 144 8.23 -9.52 3.04
N CYS A 145 7.42 -9.15 2.04
CA CYS A 145 6.04 -8.72 2.24
C CYS A 145 5.00 -9.83 2.04
N TYR A 146 5.39 -11.06 1.71
CA TYR A 146 4.46 -12.19 1.59
C TYR A 146 5.20 -13.52 1.72
N ASP A 147 4.47 -14.57 2.09
CA ASP A 147 4.98 -15.93 2.08
C ASP A 147 4.76 -16.53 0.67
N ILE A 148 5.80 -17.13 0.10
CA ILE A 148 5.78 -17.64 -1.27
C ILE A 148 5.16 -19.03 -1.27
N VAL A 149 4.02 -19.16 -1.97
CA VAL A 149 3.37 -20.46 -2.17
C VAL A 149 3.87 -21.09 -3.45
N ALA A 150 4.16 -22.39 -3.40
CA ALA A 150 4.55 -23.16 -4.58
C ALA A 150 3.42 -23.14 -5.63
N TYR A 151 3.80 -23.00 -6.90
CA TYR A 151 2.85 -23.08 -8.01
C TYR A 151 2.29 -24.49 -8.13
N THR A 152 0.96 -24.63 -8.12
CA THR A 152 0.26 -25.92 -8.25
C THR A 152 -0.33 -26.07 -9.65
N ALA A 153 -0.59 -27.33 -10.06
CA ALA A 153 -1.24 -27.62 -11.34
C ALA A 153 -2.64 -26.97 -11.46
N GLU A 154 -3.36 -26.83 -10.35
CA GLU A 154 -4.67 -26.15 -10.30
C GLU A 154 -4.57 -24.65 -10.61
N LEU A 155 -3.47 -24.00 -10.23
CA LEU A 155 -3.22 -22.60 -10.54
C LEU A 155 -2.82 -22.40 -12.01
N ALA A 156 -2.30 -23.43 -12.67
CA ALA A 156 -1.94 -23.39 -14.09
C ALA A 156 -3.14 -23.10 -15.00
N HIS A 157 -4.33 -23.60 -14.64
CA HIS A 157 -5.55 -23.36 -15.41
C HIS A 157 -6.13 -21.96 -15.22
N LYS A 158 -5.71 -21.23 -14.19
CA LYS A 158 -6.19 -19.87 -13.85
C LYS A 158 -5.20 -18.78 -14.26
N ASP A 159 -4.11 -19.15 -14.91
CA ASP A 159 -3.01 -18.25 -15.19
C ASP A 159 -3.27 -17.45 -16.48
N LYS A 160 -3.47 -16.14 -16.32
CA LYS A 160 -3.50 -15.20 -17.43
C LYS A 160 -2.13 -14.57 -17.55
N GLU A 161 -1.57 -14.53 -18.75
CA GLU A 161 -0.23 -13.96 -19.01
C GLU A 161 -0.07 -12.54 -18.44
N GLN A 162 -1.12 -11.72 -18.53
CA GLN A 162 -1.15 -10.36 -17.98
C GLN A 162 -1.09 -10.29 -16.46
N THR A 163 -1.39 -11.36 -15.72
CA THR A 163 -1.26 -11.40 -14.24
C THR A 163 0.11 -11.85 -13.78
N CYS A 164 0.95 -12.29 -14.71
CA CYS A 164 2.25 -12.87 -14.45
C CYS A 164 3.37 -11.85 -14.70
N ILE A 165 4.35 -11.77 -13.79
CA ILE A 165 5.59 -10.99 -13.99
C ILE A 165 6.81 -11.89 -13.95
N LYS A 166 7.78 -11.62 -14.82
CA LYS A 166 9.08 -12.27 -14.80
C LYS A 166 9.95 -11.59 -13.75
N LEU A 167 10.39 -12.32 -12.74
CA LEU A 167 11.32 -11.81 -11.72
C LEU A 167 12.36 -12.87 -11.36
N LYS A 168 13.31 -12.51 -10.51
CA LYS A 168 14.30 -13.43 -9.95
C LYS A 168 14.03 -13.59 -8.46
N LEU A 169 13.80 -14.82 -8.03
CA LEU A 169 13.66 -15.15 -6.62
C LEU A 169 14.87 -15.99 -6.21
N ASN A 170 15.64 -15.54 -5.20
CA ASN A 170 16.86 -16.21 -4.74
C ASN A 170 17.82 -16.55 -5.90
N GLY A 171 18.00 -15.60 -6.83
CA GLY A 171 18.86 -15.75 -8.01
C GLY A 171 18.27 -16.58 -9.16
N ARG A 172 17.13 -17.27 -8.97
CA ARG A 172 16.50 -18.11 -9.98
C ARG A 172 15.37 -17.38 -10.71
N LYS A 173 15.41 -17.40 -12.05
CA LYS A 173 14.36 -16.81 -12.88
C LYS A 173 13.06 -17.61 -12.76
N GLY A 174 11.95 -16.90 -12.90
CA GLY A 174 10.64 -17.49 -12.81
C GLY A 174 9.55 -16.47 -13.08
N CYS A 175 8.32 -16.92 -12.91
CA CYS A 175 7.12 -16.13 -13.12
C CYS A 175 6.30 -16.06 -11.83
N PHE A 176 5.98 -14.86 -11.39
CA PHE A 176 5.14 -14.60 -10.23
C PHE A 176 3.73 -14.20 -10.67
N ASN A 177 2.73 -14.95 -10.24
CA ASN A 177 1.33 -14.59 -10.44
C ASN A 177 0.87 -13.62 -9.35
N ARG A 178 0.50 -12.41 -9.75
CA ARG A 178 0.16 -11.29 -8.86
C ARG A 178 -1.17 -11.45 -8.12
N LYS A 179 -2.12 -12.21 -8.66
CA LYS A 179 -3.43 -12.43 -8.02
C LYS A 179 -3.36 -13.53 -6.96
N TYR A 180 -2.64 -14.61 -7.29
CA TYR A 180 -2.57 -15.81 -6.45
C TYR A 180 -1.30 -15.93 -5.60
N PHE A 181 -0.37 -14.99 -5.73
CA PHE A 181 0.88 -14.96 -4.97
C PHE A 181 1.71 -16.24 -5.09
N CYS A 182 1.72 -16.87 -6.28
CA CYS A 182 2.47 -18.09 -6.54
C CYS A 182 3.63 -17.86 -7.52
N TYR A 183 4.68 -18.66 -7.38
CA TYR A 183 5.89 -18.54 -8.20
C TYR A 183 6.21 -19.84 -8.94
N LYS A 184 6.39 -19.73 -10.26
CA LYS A 184 6.81 -20.83 -11.14
C LYS A 184 8.24 -20.58 -11.62
N PHE A 185 9.18 -21.45 -11.24
CA PHE A 185 10.54 -21.41 -11.76
C PHE A 185 10.55 -21.71 -13.28
N LEU A 186 11.47 -21.05 -14.01
CA LEU A 186 11.73 -21.29 -15.43
C LEU A 186 13.03 -22.08 -15.60
#